data_AF-A0A8C6W509-F1
#
_entry.id   AF-A0A8C6W509-F1
#
_cell.length_a   1.000
_cell.length_b   1.000
_cell.length_c   1.000
_cell.angle_alpha   90.00
_cell.angle_beta   90.00
_cell.angle_gamma   90.00
#
_symmetry.space_group_name_H-M   'P 1'
#
loop_
_entity.id
_entity.type
_entity.pdbx_description
1 polymer ?
#
loop_
_entity_poly.entity_id
_entity_poly.type
_entity_poly.pdbx_seq_one_letter_code
_entity_poly.pdbx_strand_id
1 'polypeptide(L)'
;MISPFLVLAIGTCLTNSFVPEKEKDPNYWREQAQETLKNALGLQKLNTNVAKNVIMFLGDGMGVSTVTAARILKGQLHHNSGEESQLEMDKFPFVALSKTYNTNAQVPDSAGTATAYLCGVKANEGTVGVSAATERTRCNTTQGNEVTSILRWAKDAGKSVGIVTTTRVNHATPSAAYAHSADRDWYSDNEMPPEALSQGCKDIAYQLMHNIKNID
;
A
#
# COMPACT_ATOMS: atom_id res chain seq x y z
N MET A 1 0.63 -15.41 -67.63
CA MET A 1 1.01 -14.91 -66.30
C MET A 1 -0.21 -15.01 -65.41
N ILE A 2 -0.24 -16.03 -64.55
CA ILE A 2 -1.32 -16.30 -63.61
C ILE A 2 -0.89 -15.69 -62.28
N SER A 3 -1.62 -14.68 -61.80
CA SER A 3 -1.38 -14.06 -60.49
C SER A 3 -2.14 -14.86 -59.42
N PRO A 4 -1.51 -15.31 -58.32
CA PRO A 4 -2.21 -16.05 -57.29
C PRO A 4 -2.95 -15.10 -56.35
N PHE A 5 -4.23 -15.38 -56.15
CA PHE A 5 -5.05 -14.80 -55.09
C PHE A 5 -4.46 -15.18 -53.72
N LEU A 6 -4.07 -14.18 -52.92
CA LEU A 6 -3.74 -14.35 -51.52
C LEU A 6 -5.04 -14.42 -50.71
N VAL A 7 -5.45 -15.62 -50.29
CA VAL A 7 -6.55 -15.81 -49.34
C VAL A 7 -5.99 -15.58 -47.94
N LEU A 8 -6.28 -14.40 -47.38
CA LEU A 8 -6.02 -14.11 -45.97
C LEU A 8 -7.08 -14.84 -45.13
N ALA A 9 -6.72 -16.02 -44.61
CA ALA A 9 -7.54 -16.72 -43.64
C ALA A 9 -7.50 -15.94 -42.31
N ILE A 10 -8.53 -15.13 -42.07
CA ILE A 10 -8.79 -14.57 -40.74
C ILE A 10 -9.22 -15.74 -39.87
N GLY A 11 -8.26 -16.34 -39.16
CA GLY A 11 -8.55 -17.30 -38.11
C GLY A 11 -9.35 -16.59 -37.04
N THR A 12 -10.65 -16.89 -36.98
CA THR A 12 -11.47 -16.57 -35.83
C THR A 12 -10.88 -17.31 -34.63
N CYS A 13 -10.14 -16.58 -33.81
CA CYS A 13 -9.80 -17.05 -32.47
C CYS A 13 -11.10 -17.03 -31.66
N LEU A 14 -11.91 -18.08 -31.82
CA LEU A 14 -13.02 -18.37 -30.94
C LEU A 14 -12.40 -18.72 -29.59
N THR A 15 -12.24 -17.72 -28.73
CA THR A 15 -11.98 -17.94 -27.31
C THR A 15 -13.26 -18.53 -26.72
N ASN A 16 -13.43 -19.85 -26.84
CA ASN A 16 -14.38 -20.57 -26.01
C ASN A 16 -13.97 -20.30 -24.57
N SER A 17 -14.72 -19.46 -23.86
CA SER A 17 -14.65 -19.38 -22.40
C SER A 17 -15.09 -20.74 -21.87
N PHE A 18 -14.12 -21.61 -21.67
CA PHE A 18 -14.36 -22.99 -21.25
C PHE A 18 -14.61 -22.97 -19.75
N VAL A 19 -15.88 -22.91 -19.34
CA VAL A 19 -16.25 -23.12 -17.94
C VAL A 19 -15.78 -24.53 -17.55
N PRO A 20 -14.91 -24.68 -16.53
CA PRO A 20 -14.46 -25.99 -16.08
C PRO A 20 -15.65 -26.91 -15.80
N GLU A 21 -15.61 -28.18 -16.22
CA GLU A 21 -16.76 -29.10 -16.10
C GLU A 21 -17.30 -29.20 -14.66
N LYS A 22 -16.40 -29.17 -13.66
CA LYS A 22 -16.76 -29.18 -12.24
C LYS A 22 -17.63 -27.99 -11.83
N GLU A 23 -17.44 -26.82 -12.45
CA GLU A 23 -18.16 -25.58 -12.12
C GLU A 23 -19.58 -25.56 -12.68
N LYS A 24 -19.88 -26.48 -13.61
CA LYS A 24 -21.25 -26.68 -14.12
C LYS A 24 -22.12 -27.45 -13.13
N ASP A 25 -21.55 -28.17 -12.17
CA ASP A 25 -22.29 -28.89 -11.13
C ASP A 25 -22.64 -27.94 -9.95
N PRO A 26 -23.92 -27.73 -9.61
CA PRO A 26 -24.31 -26.94 -8.45
C PRO A 26 -23.77 -27.45 -7.10
N ASN A 27 -23.42 -28.74 -6.98
CA ASN A 27 -22.82 -29.29 -5.76
C ASN A 27 -21.44 -28.66 -5.48
N TYR A 28 -20.63 -28.41 -6.52
CA TYR A 28 -19.31 -27.78 -6.39
C TYR A 28 -19.39 -26.45 -5.64
N TRP A 29 -20.32 -25.58 -6.04
CA TRP A 29 -20.54 -24.28 -5.39
C TRP A 29 -21.09 -24.40 -3.98
N ARG A 30 -21.98 -25.37 -3.74
CA ARG A 30 -22.54 -25.63 -2.40
C ARG A 30 -21.48 -26.13 -1.43
N GLU A 31 -20.59 -27.01 -1.87
CA GLU A 31 -19.48 -27.53 -1.07
C GLU A 31 -18.52 -26.41 -0.66
N GLN A 32 -18.11 -25.56 -1.60
CA GLN A 32 -17.26 -24.39 -1.29
C GLN A 32 -17.93 -23.42 -0.31
N ALA A 33 -19.24 -23.18 -0.46
CA ALA A 33 -19.99 -22.32 0.45
C ALA A 33 -20.05 -22.91 1.87
N GLN A 34 -20.25 -24.23 2.00
CA GLN A 34 -20.24 -24.92 3.29
C GLN A 34 -18.85 -24.88 3.96
N GLU A 35 -17.78 -25.05 3.18
CA GLU A 35 -16.42 -24.91 3.69
C GLU A 35 -16.13 -23.48 4.16
N THR A 36 -16.51 -22.48 3.37
CA THR A 36 -16.37 -21.06 3.72
C THR A 36 -17.11 -20.73 5.02
N LEU A 37 -18.35 -21.21 5.15
CA LEU A 37 -19.15 -21.03 6.37
C LEU A 37 -18.50 -21.71 7.58
N LYS A 38 -18.02 -22.95 7.42
CA LYS A 38 -17.32 -23.68 8.48
C LYS A 38 -16.07 -22.92 8.94
N ASN A 39 -15.29 -22.39 8.01
CA ASN A 39 -14.09 -21.59 8.31
C ASN A 39 -14.47 -20.30 9.05
N ALA A 40 -15.52 -19.60 8.62
CA ALA A 40 -16.02 -18.40 9.30
C ALA A 40 -16.51 -18.69 10.73
N LEU A 41 -17.22 -19.81 10.94
CA LEU A 41 -17.65 -20.24 12.28
C LEU A 41 -16.47 -20.66 13.17
N GLY A 42 -15.37 -21.15 12.59
CA GLY A 42 -14.14 -21.43 13.32
C GLY A 42 -13.45 -20.19 13.89
N LEU A 43 -13.70 -19.00 13.32
CA LEU A 43 -13.10 -17.73 13.74
C LEU A 43 -13.79 -17.07 14.95
N GLN A 44 -14.77 -17.73 15.58
CA GLN A 44 -15.57 -17.17 16.68
C GLN A 44 -14.74 -16.66 17.88
N LYS A 45 -13.55 -17.21 18.11
CA LYS A 45 -12.68 -16.76 19.21
C LYS A 45 -11.63 -15.77 18.69
N LEU A 46 -11.87 -14.49 18.92
CA LEU A 46 -10.90 -13.44 18.65
C LEU A 46 -9.65 -13.59 19.53
N ASN A 47 -8.49 -13.37 18.93
CA ASN A 47 -7.24 -13.25 19.69
C ASN A 47 -7.20 -11.88 20.39
N THR A 48 -7.37 -11.89 21.71
CA THR A 48 -7.35 -10.69 22.56
C THR A 48 -5.99 -10.42 23.22
N ASN A 49 -4.96 -11.23 22.90
CA ASN A 49 -3.63 -11.03 23.45
C ASN A 49 -2.97 -9.78 22.85
N VAL A 50 -2.04 -9.18 23.61
CA VAL A 50 -1.23 -8.06 23.12
C VAL A 50 -0.25 -8.56 22.05
N ALA A 51 -0.26 -7.92 20.88
CA ALA A 51 0.63 -8.27 19.79
C ALA A 51 2.10 -7.99 20.15
N LYS A 52 2.95 -9.03 20.10
CA LYS A 52 4.40 -8.89 20.29
C LYS A 52 5.04 -8.14 19.12
N ASN A 53 4.62 -8.48 17.91
CA ASN A 53 5.12 -7.97 16.64
C ASN A 53 3.97 -7.38 15.82
N VAL A 54 4.25 -6.33 15.06
CA VAL A 54 3.32 -5.74 14.10
C VAL A 54 4.03 -5.71 12.75
N ILE A 55 3.37 -6.24 11.72
CA ILE A 55 3.86 -6.22 10.34
C ILE A 55 2.78 -5.57 9.49
N MET A 56 3.16 -4.53 8.75
CA MET A 56 2.27 -3.83 7.84
C MET A 56 2.79 -4.00 6.41
N PHE A 57 1.98 -4.66 5.58
CA PHE A 57 2.21 -4.72 4.14
C PHE A 57 1.41 -3.62 3.46
N LEU A 58 2.09 -2.80 2.66
CA LEU A 58 1.48 -1.70 1.95
C LEU A 58 1.76 -1.84 0.45
N GLY A 59 0.72 -2.06 -0.34
CA GLY A 59 0.77 -1.95 -1.79
C GLY A 59 0.46 -0.52 -2.21
N ASP A 60 1.49 0.27 -2.54
CA ASP A 60 1.32 1.64 -3.04
C ASP A 60 0.53 1.61 -4.37
N GLY A 61 -0.60 2.34 -4.43
CA GLY A 61 -1.53 2.29 -5.57
C GLY A 61 -2.34 1.00 -5.74
N MET A 62 -2.30 0.07 -4.78
CA MET A 62 -2.97 -1.24 -4.88
C MET A 62 -4.46 -1.17 -4.47
N GLY A 63 -5.28 -0.54 -5.32
CA GLY A 63 -6.73 -0.51 -5.15
C GLY A 63 -7.40 -1.87 -5.41
N VAL A 64 -8.72 -1.96 -5.16
CA VAL A 64 -9.50 -3.20 -5.34
C VAL A 64 -9.40 -3.77 -6.75
N SER A 65 -9.40 -2.91 -7.77
CA SER A 65 -9.20 -3.31 -9.17
C SER A 65 -7.82 -3.94 -9.39
N THR A 66 -6.76 -3.34 -8.85
CA THR A 66 -5.39 -3.88 -8.91
C THR A 66 -5.29 -5.24 -8.22
N VAL A 67 -5.92 -5.41 -7.06
CA VAL A 67 -5.95 -6.70 -6.34
C VAL A 67 -6.60 -7.78 -7.20
N THR A 68 -7.76 -7.50 -7.80
CA THR A 68 -8.46 -8.48 -8.66
C THR A 68 -7.68 -8.80 -9.93
N ALA A 69 -7.11 -7.79 -10.59
CA ALA A 69 -6.27 -8.01 -11.77
C ALA A 69 -5.03 -8.86 -11.44
N ALA A 70 -4.37 -8.59 -10.30
CA ALA A 70 -3.22 -9.37 -9.84
C ALA A 70 -3.60 -10.82 -9.48
N ARG A 71 -4.78 -11.03 -8.89
CA ARG A 71 -5.31 -12.37 -8.58
C ARG A 71 -5.47 -13.22 -9.85
N ILE A 72 -6.12 -12.66 -10.87
CA ILE A 72 -6.33 -13.32 -12.17
C ILE A 72 -4.97 -13.64 -12.82
N LEU A 73 -4.08 -12.64 -12.88
CA LEU A 73 -2.76 -12.83 -13.46
C LEU A 73 -1.96 -13.92 -12.73
N LYS A 74 -1.98 -13.93 -11.38
CA LYS A 74 -1.31 -14.97 -10.58
C LYS A 74 -1.85 -16.36 -10.94
N GLY A 75 -3.17 -16.52 -11.02
CA GLY A 75 -3.77 -17.82 -11.38
C GLY A 75 -3.39 -18.28 -12.78
N GLN A 76 -3.38 -17.37 -13.76
CA GLN A 76 -2.96 -17.67 -15.14
C GLN A 76 -1.48 -18.05 -15.25
N LEU A 77 -0.61 -17.39 -14.49
CA LEU A 77 0.81 -17.75 -14.38
C LEU A 77 1.02 -19.15 -13.76
N HIS A 78 0.04 -19.66 -13.03
CA HIS A 78 0.01 -21.02 -12.49
C HIS A 78 -0.83 -22.00 -13.33
N HIS A 79 -1.12 -21.67 -14.59
CA HIS A 79 -1.86 -22.50 -15.53
C HIS A 79 -3.33 -22.78 -15.13
N ASN A 80 -3.94 -21.91 -14.33
CA ASN A 80 -5.38 -21.92 -14.07
C ASN A 80 -6.12 -20.85 -14.90
N SER A 81 -7.45 -20.79 -14.81
CA SER A 81 -8.28 -19.75 -15.46
C SER A 81 -7.96 -18.34 -14.93
N GLY A 82 -7.79 -18.23 -13.61
CA GLY A 82 -7.32 -17.02 -12.95
C GLY A 82 -8.29 -16.51 -11.89
N GLU A 83 -9.57 -16.41 -12.23
CA GLU A 83 -10.61 -15.78 -11.39
C GLU A 83 -10.81 -16.49 -10.05
N GLU A 84 -10.69 -17.82 -10.05
CA GLU A 84 -10.84 -18.70 -8.88
C GLU A 84 -9.60 -18.74 -7.98
N SER A 85 -8.46 -18.27 -8.48
CA SER A 85 -7.20 -18.31 -7.73
C SER A 85 -7.21 -17.31 -6.58
N GLN A 86 -6.42 -17.53 -5.53
CA GLN A 86 -6.33 -16.64 -4.36
C GLN A 86 -4.92 -16.06 -4.19
N LEU A 87 -4.87 -14.76 -3.84
CA LEU A 87 -3.67 -14.12 -3.30
C LEU A 87 -3.49 -14.52 -1.83
N GLU A 88 -2.27 -14.35 -1.29
CA GLU A 88 -2.04 -14.61 0.14
C GLU A 88 -2.82 -13.63 1.03
N MET A 89 -3.04 -12.40 0.55
CA MET A 89 -3.88 -11.41 1.24
C MET A 89 -5.37 -11.79 1.26
N ASP A 90 -5.85 -12.60 0.31
CA ASP A 90 -7.25 -13.04 0.27
C ASP A 90 -7.57 -14.03 1.40
N LYS A 91 -6.54 -14.64 2.00
CA LYS A 91 -6.66 -15.58 3.12
C LYS A 91 -6.80 -14.86 4.48
N PHE A 92 -6.65 -13.54 4.52
CA PHE A 92 -6.78 -12.79 5.77
C PHE A 92 -8.25 -12.82 6.23
N PRO A 93 -8.53 -13.18 7.51
CA PRO A 93 -9.89 -13.39 7.98
C PRO A 93 -10.70 -12.09 8.21
N PHE A 94 -10.02 -10.94 8.24
CA PHE A 94 -10.64 -9.65 8.52
C PHE A 94 -10.35 -8.67 7.39
N VAL A 95 -11.41 -8.05 6.87
CA VAL A 95 -11.36 -7.08 5.78
C VAL A 95 -12.12 -5.82 6.18
N ALA A 96 -11.57 -4.66 5.83
CA ALA A 96 -12.23 -3.38 6.00
C ALA A 96 -11.96 -2.48 4.79
N LEU A 97 -12.86 -1.52 4.56
CA LEU A 97 -12.64 -0.45 3.59
C LEU A 97 -12.05 0.77 4.30
N SER A 98 -11.05 1.39 3.67
CA SER A 98 -10.39 2.59 4.20
C SER A 98 -10.73 3.82 3.35
N LYS A 99 -11.08 4.94 4.01
CA LYS A 99 -11.34 6.23 3.34
C LYS A 99 -10.05 7.05 3.25
N THR A 100 -9.50 7.16 2.04
CA THR A 100 -8.11 7.58 1.82
C THR A 100 -7.88 9.08 1.63
N TYR A 101 -8.91 9.90 1.49
CA TYR A 101 -8.79 11.35 1.23
C TYR A 101 -7.77 12.07 2.16
N ASN A 102 -7.01 13.01 1.61
CA ASN A 102 -6.21 13.97 2.40
C ASN A 102 -7.10 15.10 2.91
N THR A 103 -6.62 15.86 3.90
CA THR A 103 -7.40 16.98 4.47
C THR A 103 -7.74 18.06 3.44
N ASN A 104 -6.90 18.23 2.42
CA ASN A 104 -7.06 19.21 1.35
C ASN A 104 -7.31 18.59 -0.04
N ALA A 105 -7.39 17.26 -0.18
CA ALA A 105 -7.56 16.60 -1.47
C ALA A 105 -8.43 15.33 -1.38
N GLN A 106 -9.41 15.19 -2.27
CA GLN A 106 -10.30 14.02 -2.33
C GLN A 106 -9.57 12.78 -2.87
N VAL A 107 -8.80 12.98 -3.95
CA VAL A 107 -7.84 11.99 -4.44
C VAL A 107 -6.52 12.29 -3.75
N PRO A 108 -6.02 11.40 -2.88
CA PRO A 108 -4.86 11.69 -2.07
C PRO A 108 -3.55 11.39 -2.78
N ASP A 109 -2.44 11.80 -2.18
CA ASP A 109 -1.09 11.34 -2.50
C ASP A 109 -0.55 10.35 -1.47
N SER A 110 0.60 9.73 -1.78
CA SER A 110 1.29 8.80 -0.87
C SER A 110 1.75 9.46 0.45
N ALA A 111 2.13 10.75 0.46
CA ALA A 111 2.71 11.38 1.65
C ALA A 111 1.67 11.60 2.75
N GLY A 112 0.55 12.23 2.42
CA GLY A 112 -0.48 12.50 3.42
C GLY A 112 -1.22 11.21 3.83
N THR A 113 -1.34 10.22 2.93
CA THR A 113 -1.88 8.90 3.30
C THR A 113 -0.94 8.12 4.22
N ALA A 114 0.38 8.19 3.99
CA ALA A 114 1.37 7.58 4.87
C ALA A 114 1.35 8.15 6.27
N THR A 115 1.21 9.47 6.39
CA THR A 115 0.99 10.12 7.68
C THR A 115 -0.28 9.60 8.37
N ALA A 116 -1.36 9.36 7.61
CA ALA A 116 -2.59 8.82 8.18
C ALA A 116 -2.45 7.39 8.72
N TYR A 117 -1.90 6.44 7.95
CA TYR A 117 -1.83 5.04 8.39
C TYR A 117 -0.62 4.71 9.28
N LEU A 118 0.44 5.52 9.27
CA LEU A 118 1.61 5.31 10.15
C LEU A 118 1.56 6.15 11.43
N CYS A 119 1.01 7.37 11.36
CA CYS A 119 0.96 8.29 12.52
C CYS A 119 -0.45 8.45 13.10
N GLY A 120 -1.48 7.94 12.44
CA GLY A 120 -2.87 8.03 12.91
C GLY A 120 -3.52 9.40 12.73
N VAL A 121 -2.89 10.32 11.97
CA VAL A 121 -3.37 11.69 11.75
C VAL A 121 -3.45 11.97 10.25
N LYS A 122 -4.60 12.42 9.75
CA LYS A 122 -4.71 12.86 8.36
C LYS A 122 -3.94 14.16 8.13
N ALA A 123 -3.27 14.24 6.99
CA ALA A 123 -2.41 15.36 6.61
C ALA A 123 -2.75 15.89 5.22
N ASN A 124 -2.13 17.04 4.90
CA ASN A 124 -2.23 17.66 3.59
C ASN A 124 -1.42 16.86 2.55
N GLU A 125 -1.88 16.93 1.30
CA GLU A 125 -1.17 16.36 0.16
C GLU A 125 0.27 16.88 0.09
N GLY A 126 1.23 15.99 -0.14
CA GLY A 126 2.64 16.33 -0.31
C GLY A 126 3.40 16.60 0.99
N THR A 127 2.76 16.49 2.16
CA THR A 127 3.41 16.65 3.47
C THR A 127 3.64 15.29 4.14
N VAL A 128 4.75 15.15 4.87
CA VAL A 128 5.20 13.87 5.45
C VAL A 128 5.31 13.99 6.97
N GLY A 129 4.62 13.14 7.72
CA GLY A 129 4.78 13.03 9.18
C GLY A 129 4.39 14.29 9.95
N VAL A 130 3.55 15.15 9.38
CA VAL A 130 3.10 16.41 9.97
C VAL A 130 1.59 16.54 9.88
N SER A 131 0.99 17.34 10.75
CA SER A 131 -0.45 17.61 10.74
C SER A 131 -0.85 18.50 9.56
N ALA A 132 -2.15 18.57 9.28
CA ALA A 132 -2.72 19.44 8.26
C ALA A 132 -2.54 20.96 8.51
N ALA A 133 -1.97 21.36 9.66
CA ALA A 133 -1.58 22.74 9.89
C ALA A 133 -0.25 23.10 9.19
N THR A 134 0.54 22.11 8.75
CA THR A 134 1.72 22.36 7.91
C THR A 134 1.28 22.66 6.49
N GLU A 135 1.74 23.78 5.96
CA GLU A 135 1.52 24.15 4.56
C GLU A 135 2.63 23.55 3.70
N ARG A 136 2.26 22.95 2.57
CA ARG A 136 3.23 22.33 1.66
C ARG A 136 4.28 23.35 1.24
N THR A 137 5.55 22.92 1.14
CA THR A 137 6.76 23.72 0.86
C THR A 137 7.15 24.80 1.89
N ARG A 138 6.32 25.04 2.93
CA ARG A 138 6.56 26.10 3.92
C ARG A 138 7.22 25.54 5.18
N CYS A 139 8.57 25.50 5.16
CA CYS A 139 9.38 24.96 6.27
C CYS A 139 9.01 25.55 7.64
N ASN A 140 8.81 26.86 7.72
CA ASN A 140 8.41 27.55 8.95
C ASN A 140 7.07 27.10 9.56
N THR A 141 6.26 26.31 8.85
CA THR A 141 5.00 25.73 9.37
C THR A 141 5.16 24.29 9.88
N THR A 142 6.35 23.69 9.77
CA THR A 142 6.61 22.32 10.24
C THR A 142 6.71 22.25 11.76
N GLN A 143 7.40 23.20 12.38
CA GLN A 143 7.69 23.16 13.82
C GLN A 143 6.40 23.22 14.65
N GLY A 144 6.24 22.25 15.55
CA GLY A 144 5.07 22.11 16.42
C GLY A 144 3.90 21.34 15.79
N ASN A 145 4.02 20.97 14.52
CA ASN A 145 3.01 20.20 13.78
C ASN A 145 3.46 18.77 13.47
N GLU A 146 4.61 18.33 13.96
CA GLU A 146 5.10 16.96 13.80
C GLU A 146 4.17 15.94 14.47
N VAL A 147 3.93 14.81 13.80
CA VAL A 147 3.14 13.70 14.35
C VAL A 147 3.97 12.42 14.37
N THR A 148 4.04 11.77 15.53
CA THR A 148 4.87 10.57 15.74
C THR A 148 4.24 9.34 15.11
N SER A 149 5.06 8.51 14.46
CA SER A 149 4.63 7.26 13.85
C SER A 149 4.54 6.11 14.87
N ILE A 150 3.82 5.05 14.49
CA ILE A 150 3.82 3.77 15.21
C ILE A 150 5.22 3.14 15.26
N LEU A 151 6.07 3.40 14.26
CA LEU A 151 7.46 2.95 14.26
C LEU A 151 8.25 3.64 15.37
N ARG A 152 8.06 4.95 15.55
CA ARG A 152 8.66 5.69 16.66
C ARG A 152 8.19 5.14 18.01
N TRP A 153 6.88 4.92 18.17
CA TRP A 153 6.32 4.35 19.41
C TRP A 153 6.86 2.95 19.71
N ALA A 154 7.00 2.10 18.69
CA ALA A 154 7.59 0.78 18.86
C ALA A 154 9.05 0.86 19.31
N LYS A 155 9.84 1.78 18.73
CA LYS A 155 11.22 2.03 19.14
C LYS A 155 11.31 2.51 20.59
N ASP A 156 10.48 3.49 20.96
CA ASP A 156 10.42 4.03 22.32
C ASP A 156 10.00 2.96 23.36
N ALA A 157 9.19 1.99 22.94
CA ALA A 157 8.83 0.81 23.72
C ALA A 157 9.92 -0.29 23.74
N GLY A 158 11.13 -0.01 23.23
CA GLY A 158 12.26 -0.94 23.23
C GLY A 158 12.17 -2.06 22.20
N LYS A 159 11.32 -1.93 21.17
CA LYS A 159 11.24 -2.91 20.07
C LYS A 159 12.23 -2.59 18.96
N SER A 160 12.66 -3.63 18.25
CA SER A 160 13.29 -3.46 16.95
C SER A 160 12.26 -2.99 15.92
N VAL A 161 12.72 -2.19 14.96
CA VAL A 161 11.90 -1.59 13.91
C VAL A 161 12.67 -1.65 12.60
N GLY A 162 11.95 -1.81 11.49
CA GLY A 162 12.57 -1.82 10.18
C GLY A 162 11.60 -1.40 9.07
N ILE A 163 12.17 -0.98 7.96
CA ILE A 163 11.44 -0.49 6.78
C ILE A 163 11.97 -1.22 5.55
N VAL A 164 11.09 -1.98 4.90
CA VAL A 164 11.40 -2.68 3.65
C VAL A 164 10.53 -2.11 2.55
N THR A 165 11.15 -1.63 1.48
CA THR A 165 10.46 -1.07 0.32
C THR A 165 11.21 -1.37 -0.97
N THR A 166 10.49 -1.39 -2.09
CA THR A 166 11.08 -1.45 -3.44
C THR A 166 11.35 -0.05 -4.01
N THR A 167 10.87 1.01 -3.35
CA THR A 167 11.16 2.40 -3.69
C THR A 167 12.47 2.87 -3.08
N ARG A 168 12.84 4.13 -3.30
CA ARG A 168 13.81 4.81 -2.44
C ARG A 168 13.32 4.81 -0.99
N VAL A 169 14.21 4.61 -0.02
CA VAL A 169 13.87 4.60 1.43
C VAL A 169 13.43 5.97 1.94
N ASN A 170 13.79 7.05 1.24
CA ASN A 170 13.33 8.42 1.47
C ASN A 170 12.12 8.82 0.62
N HIS A 171 11.48 7.88 -0.10
CA HIS A 171 10.19 8.14 -0.73
C HIS A 171 9.10 8.41 0.31
N ALA A 172 8.01 9.08 -0.09
CA ALA A 172 6.93 9.54 0.80
C ALA A 172 6.36 8.46 1.75
N THR A 173 6.11 7.28 1.20
CA THR A 173 5.54 6.13 1.92
C THR A 173 6.42 5.66 3.09
N PRO A 174 7.69 5.24 2.87
CA PRO A 174 8.56 4.86 3.98
C PRO A 174 8.94 6.06 4.87
N SER A 175 9.07 7.26 4.30
CA SER A 175 9.56 8.42 5.06
C SER A 175 8.60 8.90 6.14
N ALA A 176 7.28 8.79 5.98
CA ALA A 176 6.34 9.13 7.05
C ALA A 176 6.50 8.28 8.33
N ALA A 177 7.23 7.17 8.27
CA ALA A 177 7.55 6.39 9.46
C ALA A 177 8.62 7.04 10.36
N TYR A 178 9.43 7.96 9.83
CA TYR A 178 10.57 8.53 10.57
C TYR A 178 10.79 10.04 10.36
N ALA A 179 10.32 10.62 9.26
CA ALA A 179 10.55 12.00 8.87
C ALA A 179 9.33 12.89 9.14
N HIS A 180 9.61 14.17 9.33
CA HIS A 180 8.67 15.27 9.43
C HIS A 180 9.11 16.34 8.40
N SER A 181 8.33 16.51 7.33
CA SER A 181 8.68 17.42 6.22
C SER A 181 7.45 18.11 5.65
N ALA A 182 7.58 19.42 5.39
CA ALA A 182 6.59 20.20 4.66
C ALA A 182 6.54 19.86 3.16
N ASP A 183 7.53 19.17 2.61
CA ASP A 183 7.47 18.66 1.24
C ASP A 183 8.10 17.27 1.13
N ARG A 184 7.38 16.36 0.49
CA ARG A 184 7.81 14.98 0.19
C ARG A 184 8.98 14.91 -0.78
N ASP A 185 9.22 15.96 -1.56
CA ASP A 185 10.26 15.99 -2.58
C ASP A 185 11.62 16.49 -2.05
N TRP A 186 11.71 16.83 -0.75
CA TRP A 186 12.98 17.14 -0.06
C TRP A 186 13.76 15.87 0.28
N TYR A 187 14.10 15.06 -0.73
CA TYR A 187 14.77 13.77 -0.56
C TYR A 187 16.17 13.91 0.05
N SER A 188 16.91 14.92 -0.39
CA SER A 188 18.24 15.36 0.07
C SER A 188 18.32 16.89 0.06
N ASP A 189 19.43 17.44 0.56
CA ASP A 189 19.64 18.88 0.70
C ASP A 189 19.64 19.64 -0.64
N ASN A 190 20.04 18.99 -1.74
CA ASN A 190 20.07 19.60 -3.07
C ASN A 190 18.66 19.83 -3.69
N GLU A 191 17.63 19.15 -3.18
CA GLU A 191 16.23 19.30 -3.61
C GLU A 191 15.46 20.29 -2.73
N MET A 192 16.11 20.83 -1.69
CA MET A 192 15.52 21.80 -0.78
C MET A 192 15.75 23.24 -1.27
N PRO A 193 14.73 24.12 -1.17
CA PRO A 193 14.94 25.54 -1.43
C PRO A 193 15.88 26.13 -0.37
N PRO A 194 16.77 27.08 -0.74
CA PRO A 194 17.70 27.73 0.20
C PRO A 194 17.01 28.32 1.43
N GLU A 195 15.78 28.81 1.27
CA GLU A 195 14.96 29.34 2.35
C GLU A 195 14.64 28.26 3.39
N ALA A 196 14.28 27.03 2.97
CA ALA A 196 14.00 25.93 3.90
C ALA A 196 15.26 25.48 4.65
N LEU A 197 16.40 25.42 3.97
CA LEU A 197 17.69 25.11 4.59
C LEU A 197 18.06 26.18 5.64
N SER A 198 17.89 27.45 5.32
CA SER A 198 18.17 28.56 6.24
C SER A 198 17.23 28.59 7.45
N GLN A 199 15.98 28.13 7.27
CA GLN A 199 14.98 27.98 8.34
C GLN A 199 15.21 26.73 9.20
N GLY A 200 16.20 25.91 8.87
CA GLY A 200 16.61 24.76 9.69
C GLY A 200 15.88 23.46 9.39
N CYS A 201 15.00 23.41 8.39
CA CYS A 201 14.44 22.14 7.93
C CYS A 201 15.56 21.21 7.46
N LYS A 202 15.31 19.91 7.64
CA LYS A 202 16.23 18.84 7.26
C LYS A 202 15.60 18.00 6.17
N ASP A 203 16.41 17.61 5.20
CA ASP A 203 16.00 16.68 4.15
C ASP A 203 15.66 15.30 4.74
N ILE A 204 14.90 14.52 3.97
CA ILE A 204 14.39 13.22 4.41
C ILE A 204 15.56 12.23 4.64
N ALA A 205 16.61 12.27 3.83
CA ALA A 205 17.78 11.39 4.02
C ALA A 205 18.52 11.68 5.33
N TYR A 206 18.69 12.96 5.70
CA TYR A 206 19.21 13.34 7.01
C TYR A 206 18.33 12.78 8.12
N GLN A 207 17.02 12.96 8.02
CA GLN A 207 16.06 12.53 9.04
C GLN A 207 16.04 11.01 9.24
N LEU A 208 16.25 10.21 8.18
CA LEU A 208 16.37 8.75 8.27
C LEU A 208 17.45 8.32 9.27
N MET A 209 18.60 9.00 9.27
CA MET A 209 19.74 8.63 10.10
C MET A 209 19.65 9.20 11.53
N HIS A 210 18.85 10.25 11.75
CA HIS A 210 18.89 11.04 12.99
C HIS A 210 17.62 10.95 13.84
N ASN A 211 16.43 10.83 13.24
CA ASN A 211 15.17 10.88 13.98
C ASN A 211 14.89 9.59 14.76
N ILE A 212 15.24 8.44 14.17
CA ILE A 212 15.09 7.12 14.81
C ILE A 212 16.39 6.35 14.64
N LYS A 213 17.16 6.23 15.72
CA LYS A 213 18.44 5.51 15.70
C LYS A 213 18.22 4.01 15.47
N ASN A 214 19.06 3.39 14.64
CA ASN A 214 19.07 1.95 14.35
C ASN A 214 17.70 1.46 13.82
N ILE A 215 17.23 2.05 12.72
CA ILE A 215 16.21 1.44 11.85
C ILE A 215 16.94 0.43 10.95
N ASP A 216 16.39 -0.78 10.86
CA ASP A 216 16.85 -1.83 9.92
C ASP A 216 16.15 -1.74 8.55
#